data_AF-A0A9D7CEK3-F1
#
_entry.id   AF-A0A9D7CEK3-F1
#
_cell.length_a   1.000
_cell.length_b   1.000
_cell.length_c   1.000
_cell.angle_alpha   90.00
_cell.angle_beta   90.00
_cell.angle_gamma   90.00
#
_symmetry.space_group_name_H-M   'P 1'
#
loop_
_entity.id
_entity.type
_entity.pdbx_description
1 polymer ?
#
loop_
_entity_poly.entity_id
_entity_poly.type
_entity_poly.pdbx_seq_one_letter_code
_entity_poly.pdbx_strand_id
1 'polypeptide(L)'
;MARGFAQDVAAWFDALPAVEAQEATIRRQHARILILSGRATEARARVAPLLTARPRSAIALSTFGVAGVAAAAVGDSAGARAMMTALATRAETMTTAERGLSSGEAPYWQSIIAAQLADTAAAIARLRQSRAAGLGMEPAIHAEPAFASLRGWPPFAALLASVAGARRQTTR
;
A
#
# COMPACT_ATOMS: atom_id res chain seq x y z
N MET A 1 15.48 -8.57 -12.07
CA MET A 1 15.28 -7.27 -12.76
C MET A 1 14.65 -6.20 -11.87
N ALA A 2 13.52 -6.42 -11.19
CA ALA A 2 12.83 -5.35 -10.44
C ALA A 2 13.63 -4.68 -9.31
N ARG A 3 14.51 -5.41 -8.60
CA ARG A 3 15.30 -4.85 -7.48
C ARG A 3 16.38 -3.87 -7.95
N GLY A 4 17.07 -4.17 -9.05
CA GLY A 4 18.10 -3.28 -9.61
C GLY A 4 17.52 -1.92 -10.00
N PHE A 5 16.40 -1.94 -10.74
CA PHE A 5 15.68 -0.71 -11.07
C PHE A 5 15.22 0.08 -9.83
N ALA A 6 14.72 -0.60 -8.79
CA ALA A 6 14.35 0.07 -7.55
C ALA A 6 15.55 0.70 -6.82
N GLN A 7 16.74 0.11 -6.93
CA GLN A 7 17.99 0.69 -6.40
C GLN A 7 18.41 1.93 -7.18
N ASP A 8 18.31 1.91 -8.51
CA ASP A 8 18.62 3.07 -9.36
C ASP A 8 17.68 4.25 -9.06
N VAL A 9 16.38 3.97 -8.91
CA VAL A 9 15.39 4.99 -8.53
C VAL A 9 15.64 5.51 -7.10
N ALA A 10 16.05 4.65 -6.16
CA ALA A 10 16.42 5.09 -4.81
C ALA A 10 17.61 6.05 -4.85
N ALA A 11 18.65 5.72 -5.63
CA ALA A 11 19.82 6.57 -5.81
C ALA A 11 19.46 7.92 -6.44
N TRP A 12 18.52 7.95 -7.38
CA TRP A 12 17.98 9.19 -7.93
C TRP A 12 17.28 10.05 -6.86
N PHE A 13 16.43 9.45 -6.01
CA PHE A 13 15.80 10.17 -4.90
C PHE A 13 16.82 10.67 -3.86
N ASP A 14 17.87 9.90 -3.59
CA ASP A 14 18.97 10.27 -2.69
C ASP A 14 19.79 11.46 -3.23
N ALA A 15 19.79 11.69 -4.55
CA ALA A 15 20.51 12.78 -5.22
C ALA A 15 19.68 14.07 -5.38
N LEU A 16 18.41 14.08 -4.99
CA LEU A 16 17.57 15.28 -5.13
C LEU A 16 18.07 16.43 -4.24
N PRO A 17 17.92 17.70 -4.67
CA PRO A 17 18.20 18.86 -3.84
C PRO A 17 17.47 18.81 -2.51
N ALA A 18 18.10 19.30 -1.44
CA ALA A 18 17.58 19.19 -0.08
C ALA A 18 16.14 19.71 0.04
N VAL A 19 15.81 20.84 -0.59
CA VAL A 19 14.46 21.44 -0.54
C VAL A 19 13.40 20.51 -1.14
N GLU A 20 13.64 19.99 -2.35
CA GLU A 20 12.74 19.06 -3.03
C GLU A 20 12.61 17.74 -2.25
N ALA A 21 13.73 17.26 -1.71
CA ALA A 21 13.75 16.07 -0.87
C ALA A 21 12.93 16.23 0.43
N GLN A 22 12.54 17.44 0.84
CA GLN A 22 11.69 17.63 2.02
C GLN A 22 10.19 17.54 1.71
N GLU A 23 9.78 17.59 0.45
CA GLU A 23 8.36 17.57 0.09
C GLU A 23 7.68 16.27 0.52
N ALA A 24 6.46 16.37 1.04
CA ALA A 24 5.75 15.22 1.60
C ALA A 24 5.50 14.11 0.57
N THR A 25 5.20 14.47 -0.68
CA THR A 25 5.02 13.51 -1.77
C THR A 25 6.32 12.82 -2.13
N ILE A 26 7.42 13.58 -2.27
CA ILE A 26 8.76 13.03 -2.53
C ILE A 26 9.20 12.10 -1.40
N ARG A 27 9.03 12.51 -0.13
CA ARG A 27 9.34 11.68 1.04
C ARG A 27 8.57 10.36 1.03
N ARG A 28 7.27 10.39 0.72
CA ARG A 28 6.42 9.19 0.66
C ARG A 28 6.82 8.26 -0.48
N GLN A 29 7.02 8.80 -1.68
CA GLN A 29 7.44 8.02 -2.86
C GLN A 29 8.82 7.40 -2.63
N HIS A 30 9.76 8.19 -2.09
CA HIS A 30 11.09 7.70 -1.73
C HIS A 30 11.00 6.56 -0.70
N ALA A 31 10.21 6.72 0.37
CA ALA A 31 9.98 5.63 1.33
C ALA A 31 9.44 4.35 0.68
N ARG A 32 8.51 4.47 -0.29
CA ARG A 32 8.01 3.32 -1.04
C ARG A 32 9.12 2.63 -1.86
N ILE A 33 9.96 3.40 -2.55
CA ILE A 33 11.09 2.86 -3.31
C ILE A 33 12.14 2.22 -2.39
N LEU A 34 12.42 2.82 -1.23
CA LEU A 34 13.32 2.24 -0.23
C LEU A 34 12.82 0.86 0.22
N ILE A 35 11.52 0.67 0.46
CA ILE A 35 10.94 -0.65 0.75
C ILE A 35 11.21 -1.63 -0.41
N LEU A 36 10.93 -1.23 -1.64
CA LEU A 36 11.09 -2.08 -2.83
C LEU A 36 12.56 -2.45 -3.10
N SER A 37 13.49 -1.58 -2.71
CA SER A 37 14.93 -1.82 -2.82
C SER A 37 15.51 -2.64 -1.65
N GLY A 38 14.71 -2.96 -0.64
CA GLY A 38 15.12 -3.71 0.56
C GLY A 38 15.66 -2.84 1.71
N ARG A 39 15.63 -1.51 1.57
CA ARG A 39 16.08 -0.51 2.55
C ARG A 39 14.95 -0.11 3.51
N ALA A 40 14.28 -1.09 4.12
CA ALA A 40 13.06 -0.85 4.91
C ALA A 40 13.28 0.00 6.18
N THR A 41 14.43 -0.12 6.84
CA THR A 41 14.79 0.72 8.00
C THR A 41 14.87 2.20 7.62
N GLU A 42 15.47 2.50 6.47
CA GLU A 42 15.56 3.86 5.95
C GLU A 42 14.19 4.38 5.50
N ALA A 43 13.36 3.52 4.89
CA ALA A 43 11.98 3.86 4.56
C ALA A 43 11.18 4.29 5.79
N ARG A 44 11.34 3.57 6.91
CA ARG A 44 10.70 3.90 8.19
C ARG A 44 11.13 5.28 8.69
N ALA A 45 12.43 5.56 8.68
CA ALA A 45 12.95 6.89 9.06
C ALA A 45 12.43 7.99 8.12
N ARG A 46 12.29 7.70 6.83
CA ARG A 46 11.86 8.65 5.80
C ARG A 46 10.41 9.08 5.94
N VAL A 47 9.51 8.14 6.29
CA VAL A 47 8.07 8.38 6.43
C VAL A 47 7.66 8.89 7.81
N ALA A 48 8.45 8.63 8.86
CA ALA A 48 8.10 9.01 10.23
C ALA A 48 7.71 10.50 10.42
N PRO A 49 8.41 11.49 9.84
CA PRO A 49 8.02 12.91 9.95
C PRO A 49 6.66 13.23 9.31
N LEU A 50 6.21 12.43 8.33
CA LEU A 50 4.91 12.63 7.69
C LEU A 50 3.77 12.21 8.61
N LEU A 51 3.99 11.25 9.51
CA LEU A 51 2.98 10.81 10.47
C LEU A 51 2.74 11.88 11.55
N THR A 52 3.80 12.57 11.99
CA THR A 52 3.70 13.66 12.98
C THR A 52 2.99 14.89 12.42
N ALA A 53 3.10 15.15 11.12
CA ALA A 53 2.44 16.27 10.45
C ALA A 53 0.90 16.09 10.30
N ARG A 54 0.35 14.91 10.67
CA ARG A 54 -1.09 14.59 10.63
C ARG A 54 -1.76 14.98 9.31
N PRO A 55 -1.37 14.38 8.18
CA PRO A 55 -1.91 14.73 6.87
C PRO A 55 -3.45 14.68 6.86
N ARG A 56 -4.04 15.72 6.29
CA ARG A 56 -5.46 15.78 5.95
C ARG A 56 -5.59 15.56 4.45
N SER A 57 -6.65 14.88 3.99
CA SER A 57 -6.88 14.30 2.64
C SER A 57 -6.50 12.82 2.46
N ALA A 58 -6.88 12.28 1.29
CA ALA A 58 -6.50 10.98 0.73
C ALA A 58 -5.01 10.63 0.89
N ILE A 59 -4.12 11.62 0.81
CA ILE A 59 -2.66 11.42 0.99
C ILE A 59 -2.35 10.79 2.36
N ALA A 60 -3.19 11.01 3.37
CA ALA A 60 -3.05 10.38 4.67
C ALA A 60 -3.05 8.85 4.56
N LEU A 61 -3.99 8.27 3.79
CA LEU A 61 -4.14 6.82 3.68
C LEU A 61 -2.86 6.17 3.11
N SER A 62 -2.33 6.71 2.01
CA SER A 62 -1.06 6.23 1.46
C SER A 62 0.13 6.45 2.40
N THR A 63 0.14 7.52 3.20
CA THR A 63 1.20 7.76 4.19
C THR A 63 1.19 6.70 5.31
N PHE A 64 0.02 6.42 5.91
CA PHE A 64 -0.14 5.36 6.90
C PHE A 64 0.12 3.97 6.30
N GLY A 65 -0.31 3.75 5.07
CA GLY A 65 -0.05 2.51 4.33
C GLY A 65 1.44 2.23 4.16
N VAL A 66 2.20 3.19 3.61
CA VAL A 66 3.65 3.06 3.46
C VAL A 66 4.36 2.86 4.80
N ALA A 67 3.94 3.55 5.86
CA ALA A 67 4.48 3.35 7.20
C ALA A 67 4.21 1.94 7.74
N GLY A 68 3.00 1.41 7.54
CA GLY A 68 2.66 0.04 7.94
C GLY A 68 3.45 -1.02 7.19
N VAL A 69 3.66 -0.83 5.88
CA VAL A 69 4.49 -1.73 5.07
C VAL A 69 5.96 -1.67 5.51
N ALA A 70 6.50 -0.47 5.78
CA ALA A 70 7.86 -0.32 6.30
C ALA A 70 8.02 -1.02 7.66
N ALA A 71 7.05 -0.89 8.57
CA ALA A 71 7.04 -1.57 9.86
C ALA A 71 7.04 -3.10 9.69
N ALA A 72 6.14 -3.63 8.85
CA ALA A 72 6.09 -5.06 8.57
C ALA A 72 7.40 -5.58 7.95
N ALA A 73 8.01 -4.83 7.04
CA ALA A 73 9.25 -5.20 6.37
C ALA A 73 10.47 -5.25 7.30
N VAL A 74 10.47 -4.51 8.41
CA VAL A 74 11.52 -4.59 9.45
C VAL A 74 11.15 -5.53 10.61
N GLY A 75 10.08 -6.32 10.48
CA GLY A 75 9.63 -7.27 11.50
C GLY A 75 8.82 -6.65 12.65
N ASP A 76 8.51 -5.36 12.60
CA ASP A 76 7.68 -4.67 13.60
C ASP A 76 6.19 -4.95 13.36
N SER A 77 5.79 -6.17 13.71
CA SER A 77 4.41 -6.65 13.51
C SER A 77 3.39 -5.84 14.32
N ALA A 78 3.75 -5.38 15.52
CA ALA A 78 2.88 -4.55 16.34
C ALA A 78 2.66 -3.17 15.71
N GLY A 79 3.73 -2.51 15.26
CA GLY A 79 3.67 -1.24 14.54
C GLY A 79 2.87 -1.35 13.23
N ALA A 80 3.07 -2.43 12.47
CA ALA A 80 2.32 -2.70 11.26
C ALA A 80 0.81 -2.81 11.53
N ARG A 81 0.40 -3.57 12.55
CA ARG A 81 -1.02 -3.69 12.95
C ARG A 81 -1.58 -2.38 13.48
N ALA A 82 -0.80 -1.60 14.23
CA ALA A 82 -1.22 -0.27 14.66
C ALA A 82 -1.52 0.65 13.47
N MET A 83 -0.72 0.58 12.38
CA MET A 83 -0.99 1.31 11.15
C MET A 83 -2.25 0.81 10.43
N MET A 84 -2.54 -0.50 10.47
CA MET A 84 -3.82 -1.01 9.95
C MET A 84 -5.01 -0.43 10.71
N THR A 85 -4.93 -0.32 12.03
CA THR A 85 -5.98 0.32 12.85
C THR A 85 -6.09 1.80 12.51
N ALA A 86 -4.97 2.53 12.41
CA ALA A 86 -4.97 3.95 12.05
C ALA A 86 -5.60 4.20 10.67
N LEU A 87 -5.35 3.32 9.68
CA LEU A 87 -5.98 3.37 8.37
C LEU A 87 -7.50 3.26 8.46
N ALA A 88 -8.03 2.31 9.25
CA ALA A 88 -9.46 2.12 9.44
C ALA A 88 -10.10 3.35 10.08
N THR A 89 -9.57 3.79 11.23
CA THR A 89 -10.07 4.97 11.95
C THR A 89 -10.03 6.22 11.08
N ARG A 90 -8.98 6.39 10.28
CA ARG A 90 -8.89 7.54 9.37
C ARG A 90 -9.94 7.47 8.27
N ALA A 91 -10.11 6.32 7.63
CA ALA A 91 -11.10 6.16 6.56
C ALA A 91 -12.54 6.43 7.03
N GLU A 92 -12.88 6.00 8.25
CA GLU A 92 -14.19 6.22 8.88
C GLU A 92 -14.46 7.68 9.21
N THR A 93 -13.42 8.43 9.59
CA THR A 93 -13.54 9.85 10.00
C THR A 93 -13.37 10.84 8.86
N MET A 94 -12.94 10.40 7.68
CA MET A 94 -12.78 11.26 6.50
C MET A 94 -14.13 11.61 5.87
N THR A 95 -14.33 12.91 5.62
CA THR A 95 -15.43 13.41 4.80
C THR A 95 -15.30 12.96 3.34
N THR A 96 -16.38 13.01 2.57
CA THR A 96 -16.35 12.71 1.12
C THR A 96 -15.35 13.59 0.37
N ALA A 97 -15.26 14.88 0.73
CA ALA A 97 -14.32 15.82 0.12
C ALA A 97 -12.86 15.46 0.43
N GLU A 98 -12.54 15.07 1.68
CA GLU A 98 -11.19 14.62 2.04
C GLU A 98 -10.83 13.29 1.37
N ARG A 99 -11.81 12.41 1.19
CA ARG A 99 -11.63 11.09 0.58
C ARG A 99 -11.41 11.18 -0.93
N GLY A 100 -12.09 12.10 -1.61
CA GLY A 100 -12.02 12.20 -3.07
C GLY A 100 -12.31 10.85 -3.74
N LEU A 101 -11.41 10.42 -4.62
CA LEU A 101 -11.52 9.14 -5.34
C LEU A 101 -10.89 7.95 -4.59
N SER A 102 -10.39 8.13 -3.37
CA SER A 102 -9.69 7.10 -2.58
C SER A 102 -10.63 6.10 -1.88
N SER A 103 -11.82 5.86 -2.42
CA SER A 103 -12.72 4.84 -1.90
C SER A 103 -12.07 3.46 -2.04
N GLY A 104 -11.99 2.72 -0.92
CA GLY A 104 -11.31 1.42 -0.88
C GLY A 104 -9.78 1.47 -0.74
N GLU A 105 -9.16 2.65 -0.67
CA GLU A 105 -7.70 2.75 -0.52
C GLU A 105 -7.21 2.24 0.84
N ALA A 106 -7.94 2.55 1.93
CA ALA A 106 -7.59 2.05 3.27
C ALA A 106 -7.56 0.52 3.37
N PRO A 107 -8.63 -0.22 2.98
CA PRO A 107 -8.57 -1.68 2.97
C PRO A 107 -7.56 -2.23 1.97
N TYR A 108 -7.21 -1.51 0.89
CA TYR A 108 -6.11 -1.90 0.02
C TYR A 108 -4.77 -1.86 0.76
N TRP A 109 -4.42 -0.77 1.43
CA TRP A 109 -3.19 -0.71 2.23
C TRP A 109 -3.17 -1.75 3.35
N GLN A 110 -4.30 -1.97 4.02
CA GLN A 110 -4.42 -3.04 5.02
C GLN A 110 -4.15 -4.43 4.42
N SER A 111 -4.57 -4.69 3.18
CA SER A 111 -4.30 -5.96 2.51
C SER A 111 -2.81 -6.18 2.22
N ILE A 112 -2.09 -5.14 1.80
CA ILE A 112 -0.64 -5.19 1.57
C ILE A 112 0.09 -5.48 2.89
N ILE A 113 -0.27 -4.76 3.95
CA ILE A 113 0.34 -4.95 5.28
C ILE A 113 0.09 -6.38 5.78
N ALA A 114 -1.15 -6.87 5.68
CA ALA A 114 -1.49 -8.23 6.08
C ALA A 114 -0.71 -9.29 5.28
N ALA A 115 -0.56 -9.11 3.97
CA ALA A 115 0.21 -10.02 3.13
C ALA A 115 1.71 -10.02 3.52
N GLN A 116 2.27 -8.86 3.83
CA GLN A 116 3.66 -8.72 4.31
C GLN A 116 3.87 -9.40 5.68
N LEU A 117 2.83 -9.44 6.52
CA LEU A 117 2.80 -10.16 7.79
C LEU A 117 2.47 -11.65 7.65
N ALA A 118 2.42 -12.18 6.42
CA ALA A 118 2.02 -13.54 6.09
C ALA A 118 0.59 -13.93 6.53
N ASP A 119 -0.27 -12.96 6.83
CA ASP A 119 -1.69 -13.18 7.14
C ASP A 119 -2.53 -13.20 5.85
N THR A 120 -2.45 -14.34 5.17
CA THR A 120 -3.07 -14.59 3.88
C THR A 120 -4.60 -14.40 3.89
N ALA A 121 -5.26 -14.84 4.96
CA ALA A 121 -6.71 -14.71 5.11
C ALA A 121 -7.12 -13.24 5.27
N ALA A 122 -6.44 -12.49 6.12
CA ALA A 122 -6.72 -11.07 6.30
C ALA A 122 -6.40 -10.27 5.03
N ALA A 123 -5.29 -10.58 4.34
CA ALA A 123 -4.92 -9.92 3.09
C ALA A 123 -6.06 -10.01 2.05
N ILE A 124 -6.57 -11.22 1.82
CA ILE A 124 -7.67 -11.44 0.88
C ILE A 124 -8.97 -10.77 1.31
N ALA A 125 -9.33 -10.85 2.59
CA ALA A 125 -10.55 -10.23 3.11
C ALA A 125 -10.53 -8.71 2.90
N ARG A 126 -9.38 -8.06 3.14
CA ARG A 126 -9.21 -6.62 2.96
C ARG A 126 -9.17 -6.23 1.48
N LEU A 127 -8.54 -7.03 0.62
CA LEU A 127 -8.54 -6.76 -0.82
C LEU A 127 -9.95 -6.88 -1.42
N ARG A 128 -10.76 -7.84 -0.96
CA ARG A 128 -12.21 -7.90 -1.30
C ARG A 128 -12.95 -6.65 -0.90
N GLN A 129 -12.75 -6.20 0.34
CA GLN A 129 -13.39 -5.00 0.86
C GLN A 129 -13.00 -3.76 0.03
N SER A 130 -11.74 -3.66 -0.37
CA SER A 130 -11.25 -2.60 -1.25
C SER A 130 -11.95 -2.58 -2.61
N ARG A 131 -12.05 -3.75 -3.26
CA ARG A 131 -12.79 -3.89 -4.52
C ARG A 131 -14.27 -3.54 -4.38
N ALA A 132 -14.92 -4.03 -3.33
CA ALA A 132 -16.33 -3.74 -3.06
C ALA A 132 -16.59 -2.24 -2.80
N ALA A 133 -15.61 -1.54 -2.24
CA ALA A 133 -15.64 -0.09 -2.05
C ALA A 133 -15.35 0.72 -3.32
N GLY A 134 -15.13 0.07 -4.47
CA GLY A 134 -14.96 0.72 -5.77
C GLY A 134 -13.51 0.95 -6.19
N LEU A 135 -12.51 0.45 -5.46
CA LEU A 135 -11.13 0.54 -5.92
C LEU A 135 -10.96 -0.30 -7.20
N GLY A 136 -10.49 0.33 -8.28
CA GLY A 136 -10.17 -0.34 -9.53
C GLY A 136 -9.04 -1.36 -9.34
N MET A 137 -9.20 -2.56 -9.88
CA MET A 137 -8.14 -3.60 -9.88
C MET A 137 -7.18 -3.37 -11.05
N GLU A 138 -6.37 -2.31 -10.95
CA GLU A 138 -5.41 -1.91 -11.99
C GLU A 138 -4.16 -2.81 -12.03
N PRO A 139 -3.42 -2.87 -13.16
CA PRO A 139 -2.19 -3.67 -13.27
C PRO A 139 -1.17 -3.47 -12.14
N ALA A 140 -1.09 -2.27 -11.56
CA ALA A 140 -0.23 -1.99 -10.42
C ALA A 140 -0.55 -2.85 -9.18
N ILE A 141 -1.83 -3.18 -8.95
CA ILE A 141 -2.28 -4.07 -7.86
C ILE A 141 -1.84 -5.51 -8.12
N HIS A 142 -1.87 -5.96 -9.39
CA HIS A 142 -1.36 -7.29 -9.76
C HIS A 142 0.16 -7.40 -9.55
N ALA A 143 0.88 -6.30 -9.81
CA ALA A 143 2.33 -6.23 -9.69
C ALA A 143 2.82 -6.04 -8.24
N GLU A 144 1.92 -5.76 -7.29
CA GLU A 144 2.25 -5.49 -5.89
C GLU A 144 3.12 -6.61 -5.28
N PRO A 145 4.38 -6.31 -4.87
CA PRO A 145 5.30 -7.33 -4.38
C PRO A 145 4.85 -8.02 -3.09
N ALA A 146 4.11 -7.33 -2.20
CA ALA A 146 3.61 -7.95 -0.97
C ALA A 146 2.66 -9.13 -1.26
N PHE A 147 2.02 -9.16 -2.43
CA PHE A 147 1.16 -10.26 -2.85
C PHE A 147 1.90 -11.40 -3.56
N ALA A 148 3.23 -11.37 -3.65
CA ALA A 148 3.99 -12.41 -4.34
C ALA A 148 3.66 -13.82 -3.84
N SER A 149 3.48 -14.00 -2.54
CA SER A 149 3.08 -15.28 -1.92
C SER A 149 1.63 -15.70 -2.20
N LEU A 150 0.77 -14.75 -2.60
CA LEU A 150 -0.63 -15.00 -2.93
C LEU A 150 -0.82 -15.36 -4.42
N ARG A 151 0.20 -15.13 -5.25
CA ARG A 151 0.16 -15.46 -6.69
C ARG A 151 0.03 -16.96 -6.87
N GLY A 152 -0.87 -17.36 -7.76
CA GLY A 152 -1.23 -18.77 -7.99
C GLY A 152 -2.31 -19.30 -7.04
N TRP A 153 -2.69 -18.57 -5.98
CA TRP A 153 -3.80 -18.98 -5.14
C TRP A 153 -5.15 -18.62 -5.80
N PRO A 154 -6.07 -19.59 -6.03
CA PRO A 154 -7.29 -19.33 -6.80
C PRO A 154 -8.18 -18.20 -6.25
N PRO A 155 -8.38 -18.05 -4.92
CA PRO A 155 -9.15 -16.93 -4.38
C PRO A 155 -8.55 -15.56 -4.71
N PHE A 156 -7.22 -15.44 -4.76
CA PHE A 156 -6.55 -14.19 -5.11
C PHE A 156 -6.70 -13.91 -6.62
N ALA A 157 -6.52 -14.94 -7.47
CA ALA A 157 -6.71 -14.81 -8.91
C ALA A 157 -8.14 -14.38 -9.29
N ALA A 158 -9.17 -14.94 -8.63
CA ALA A 158 -10.57 -14.56 -8.86
C ALA A 158 -10.85 -13.09 -8.51
N LEU A 159 -10.17 -12.55 -7.49
CA LEU A 159 -10.31 -11.15 -7.08
C LEU A 159 -9.66 -10.18 -8.05
N LEU A 160 -8.67 -10.64 -8.79
CA LEU A 160 -7.94 -9.83 -9.78
C LEU A 160 -8.51 -10.01 -11.19
N ALA A 161 -9.37 -10.99 -11.43
CA ALA A 161 -10.06 -11.15 -12.70
C ALA A 161 -10.96 -9.93 -12.97
N SER A 162 -10.86 -9.38 -14.19
CA SER A 162 -11.72 -8.28 -14.64
C SER A 162 -13.20 -8.65 -14.49
N VAL A 163 -14.04 -7.65 -14.19
CA VAL A 163 -15.50 -7.84 -14.06
C VAL A 163 -16.11 -8.41 -15.37
N ALA A 164 -15.45 -8.21 -16.51
CA ALA A 164 -15.85 -8.74 -17.82
C ALA A 164 -15.59 -10.25 -18.01
N GLY A 165 -14.72 -10.87 -17.21
CA GLY A 165 -14.45 -12.31 -17.25
C GLY A 165 -15.47 -13.13 -16.45
N ALA A 166 -15.99 -12.58 -15.35
CA ALA A 166 -16.92 -13.28 -14.46
C ALA A 166 -18.32 -13.50 -15.07
N ARG A 167 -18.76 -12.64 -16.01
CA ARG A 167 -20.05 -12.79 -16.71
C ARG A 167 -20.08 -13.88 -17.78
N ARG A 168 -18.92 -14.44 -18.18
CA ARG A 168 -18.87 -15.49 -19.23
C ARG A 168 -18.93 -16.91 -18.68
N GLN A 169 -18.98 -17.10 -17.35
CA GLN A 169 -18.97 -18.42 -16.72
C GLN A 169 -20.35 -18.87 -16.19
N THR A 170 -21.40 -18.06 -16.28
CA THR A 170 -22.76 -18.40 -15.84
C THR A 170 -23.70 -18.86 -16.96
N THR A 171 -23.15 -19.29 -18.10
CA THR A 171 -23.93 -19.97 -19.16
C THR A 171 -23.30 -21.33 -19.45
N ARG A 172 -23.67 -22.34 -18.65
CA ARG A 172 -23.69 -23.75 -19.02
C ARG A 172 -24.84 -24.45 -18.32
#